data_AF-A0A7C1RGL9-F1
#
_entry.id   AF-A0A7C1RGL9-F1
#
_cell.length_a   1.000
_cell.length_b   1.000
_cell.length_c   1.000
_cell.angle_alpha   90.00
_cell.angle_beta   90.00
_cell.angle_gamma   90.00
#
_symmetry.space_group_name_H-M   'P 1'
#
loop_
_entity.id
_entity.type
_entity.pdbx_description
1 polymer ?
#
loop_
_entity_poly.entity_id
_entity_poly.type
_entity_poly.pdbx_seq_one_letter_code
_entity_poly.pdbx_strand_id
1 'polypeptide(L)'
;DEKGRFWVAFPTLRNASIDTLHPKPWLKELVAKLPKSLQPAPQKYGLAVAFDPDGKVITSLHDTQGEHLQEITSVNPRDGYLYFGSLHNDRIGRLPLQNIPGLGE
;
A
#
# COMPACT_ATOMS: atom_id res chain seq x y z
N ASP A 1 -11.97 -2.71 -12.11
CA ASP A 1 -11.70 -1.87 -13.29
C ASP A 1 -12.60 -2.33 -14.42
N GLU A 2 -12.42 -1.84 -15.64
CA GLU A 2 -13.27 -2.24 -16.79
C GLU A 2 -13.19 -3.73 -17.13
N LYS A 3 -12.11 -4.43 -16.71
CA LYS A 3 -11.92 -5.88 -16.87
C LYS A 3 -12.38 -6.68 -15.64
N GLY A 4 -13.04 -6.05 -14.67
CA GLY A 4 -13.52 -6.71 -13.45
C GLY A 4 -12.48 -6.94 -12.36
N ARG A 5 -11.28 -6.33 -12.46
CA ARG A 5 -10.20 -6.49 -11.47
C ARG A 5 -10.36 -5.51 -10.31
N PHE A 6 -10.16 -5.98 -9.08
CA PHE A 6 -10.18 -5.15 -7.87
C PHE A 6 -8.76 -4.77 -7.48
N TRP A 7 -8.47 -3.47 -7.47
CA TRP A 7 -7.15 -2.96 -7.06
C TRP A 7 -7.18 -2.51 -5.60
N VAL A 8 -6.23 -2.99 -4.81
CA VAL A 8 -6.12 -2.70 -3.38
C VAL A 8 -4.74 -2.12 -3.10
N ALA A 9 -4.72 -0.96 -2.45
CA ALA A 9 -3.50 -0.30 -2.01
C ALA A 9 -3.17 -0.70 -0.57
N PHE A 10 -1.87 -0.87 -0.29
CA PHE A 10 -1.38 -1.15 1.05
C PHE A 10 -0.34 -0.09 1.44
N PRO A 11 -0.60 0.70 2.50
CA PRO A 11 0.29 1.80 2.86
C PRO A 11 1.59 1.35 3.54
N THR A 12 1.63 0.18 4.16
CA THR A 12 2.85 -0.32 4.79
C THR A 12 2.75 -1.83 4.94
N LEU A 13 3.89 -2.49 5.12
CA LEU A 13 3.93 -3.85 5.62
C LEU A 13 3.35 -3.92 7.04
N ARG A 14 2.87 -5.12 7.41
CA ARG A 14 2.42 -5.42 8.76
C ARG A 14 3.54 -5.13 9.77
N ASN A 15 3.27 -4.27 10.74
CA ASN A 15 4.26 -3.82 11.71
C ASN A 15 4.18 -4.66 13.01
N ALA A 16 5.24 -5.43 13.29
CA ALA A 16 5.31 -6.33 14.45
C ALA A 16 5.25 -5.58 15.81
N SER A 17 5.75 -4.34 15.87
CA SER A 17 5.64 -3.51 17.06
C SER A 17 4.17 -3.15 17.33
N ILE A 18 3.41 -2.81 16.29
CA ILE A 18 1.97 -2.57 16.43
C ILE A 18 1.23 -3.85 16.83
N ASP A 19 1.55 -5.00 16.24
CA ASP A 19 0.96 -6.30 16.63
C ASP A 19 1.19 -6.60 18.13
N THR A 20 2.36 -6.25 18.66
CA THR A 20 2.70 -6.46 20.07
C THR A 20 1.97 -5.49 21.00
N LEU A 21 1.81 -4.23 20.55
CA LEU A 21 1.13 -3.18 21.31
C LEU A 21 -0.39 -3.35 21.31
N HIS A 22 -0.97 -3.78 20.19
CA HIS A 22 -2.41 -3.76 19.94
C HIS A 22 -3.26 -4.48 21.01
N PRO A 23 -2.85 -5.64 21.55
CA PRO A 23 -3.57 -6.33 22.62
C PRO A 23 -3.50 -5.66 24.00
N LYS A 24 -2.65 -4.65 24.20
CA LYS A 24 -2.40 -3.99 25.49
C LYS A 24 -2.85 -2.51 25.46
N PRO A 25 -4.11 -2.20 25.80
CA PRO A 25 -4.65 -0.84 25.69
C PRO A 25 -3.84 0.22 26.47
N TRP A 26 -3.44 -0.09 27.71
CA TRP A 26 -2.66 0.83 28.55
C TRP A 26 -1.30 1.18 27.93
N LEU A 27 -0.66 0.21 27.27
CA LEU A 27 0.64 0.39 26.66
C LEU A 27 0.54 1.19 25.36
N LYS A 28 -0.51 0.95 24.56
CA LYS A 28 -0.82 1.81 23.41
C LYS A 28 -1.02 3.27 23.82
N GLU A 29 -1.78 3.49 24.89
CA GLU A 29 -2.03 4.84 25.39
C GLU A 29 -0.74 5.54 25.83
N LEU A 30 0.16 4.83 26.52
CA LEU A 30 1.46 5.35 26.89
C LEU A 30 2.31 5.71 25.65
N VAL A 31 2.41 4.81 24.67
CA VAL A 31 3.18 5.04 23.43
C VAL A 31 2.61 6.21 22.63
N ALA A 32 1.29 6.36 22.57
CA ALA A 32 0.63 7.48 21.88
C ALA A 32 0.97 8.85 22.49
N LYS A 33 1.35 8.90 23.78
CA LYS A 33 1.78 10.12 24.48
C LYS A 33 3.27 10.43 24.32
N LEU A 34 4.06 9.50 23.76
CA LEU A 34 5.48 9.73 23.48
C LEU A 34 5.67 10.62 22.23
N PRO A 35 6.81 11.32 22.09
CA PRO A 35 7.18 11.98 20.85
C PRO A 35 7.11 11.05 19.63
N LYS A 36 6.75 11.58 18.46
CA LYS A 36 6.60 10.79 17.21
C LYS A 36 7.80 9.90 16.87
N SER A 37 9.02 10.32 17.21
CA SER A 37 10.25 9.55 16.97
C SER A 37 10.35 8.24 17.76
N LEU A 38 9.58 8.10 18.84
CA LEU A 38 9.52 6.89 19.67
C LEU A 38 8.29 6.02 19.37
N GLN A 39 7.41 6.48 18.49
CA GLN A 39 6.24 5.72 18.07
C GLN A 39 6.60 4.79 16.91
N PRO A 40 5.92 3.64 16.77
CA PRO A 40 6.07 2.81 15.58
C PRO A 40 5.74 3.60 14.32
N ALA A 41 6.65 3.56 13.34
CA ALA A 41 6.49 4.23 12.05
C ALA A 41 6.09 3.21 10.96
N PRO A 42 5.41 3.65 9.89
CA PRO A 42 5.23 2.83 8.70
C PRO A 42 6.60 2.48 8.09
N GLN A 43 6.71 1.28 7.52
CA GLN A 43 7.88 0.89 6.77
C GLN A 43 7.78 1.46 5.37
N LYS A 44 8.89 2.00 4.85
CA LYS A 44 8.98 2.42 3.45
C LYS A 44 8.73 1.23 2.53
N TYR A 45 7.61 1.25 1.84
CA TYR A 45 7.20 0.20 0.93
C TYR A 45 6.07 0.72 0.02
N GLY A 46 6.16 0.47 -1.27
CA GLY A 46 5.05 0.67 -2.21
C GLY A 46 4.39 -0.67 -2.51
N LEU A 47 3.09 -0.79 -2.24
CA LEU A 47 2.34 -2.02 -2.51
C LEU A 47 0.94 -1.74 -3.06
N ALA A 48 0.65 -2.36 -4.20
CA ALA A 48 -0.69 -2.48 -4.74
C ALA A 48 -0.91 -3.90 -5.27
N VAL A 49 -2.10 -4.44 -5.08
CA VAL A 49 -2.44 -5.81 -5.51
C VAL A 49 -3.72 -5.78 -6.33
N ALA A 50 -3.72 -6.53 -7.42
CA ALA A 50 -4.93 -6.78 -8.21
C ALA A 50 -5.51 -8.15 -7.84
N PHE A 51 -6.82 -8.17 -7.63
CA PHE A 51 -7.60 -9.37 -7.38
C PHE A 51 -8.65 -9.56 -8.48
N ASP A 52 -9.04 -10.81 -8.73
CA ASP A 52 -10.23 -11.13 -9.49
C ASP A 52 -11.50 -11.03 -8.61
N PRO A 53 -12.71 -11.18 -9.18
CA PRO A 53 -13.96 -11.13 -8.41
C PRO A 53 -14.10 -12.22 -7.33
N ASP A 54 -13.37 -13.32 -7.45
CA ASP A 54 -13.37 -14.41 -6.47
C ASP A 54 -12.35 -14.18 -5.34
N GLY A 55 -11.59 -13.07 -5.39
CA GLY A 55 -10.60 -12.70 -4.40
C GLY A 55 -9.23 -13.38 -4.60
N LYS A 56 -9.00 -14.00 -5.76
CA LYS A 56 -7.68 -14.56 -6.10
C LYS A 56 -6.75 -13.44 -6.57
N VAL A 57 -5.51 -13.50 -6.12
CA VAL A 57 -4.47 -12.56 -6.56
C VAL A 57 -4.16 -12.81 -8.05
N ILE A 58 -4.27 -11.75 -8.86
CA ILE A 58 -3.87 -11.73 -10.27
C ILE A 58 -2.39 -11.34 -10.35
N THR A 59 -2.03 -10.21 -9.74
CA THR A 59 -0.66 -9.69 -9.70
C THR A 59 -0.47 -8.77 -8.50
N SER A 60 0.78 -8.53 -8.13
CA SER A 60 1.17 -7.60 -7.09
C SER A 60 2.33 -6.73 -7.54
N LEU A 61 2.23 -5.43 -7.26
CA LEU A 61 3.21 -4.42 -7.59
C LEU A 61 3.95 -4.02 -6.32
N HIS A 62 5.27 -4.11 -6.34
CA HIS A 62 6.11 -3.89 -5.18
C HIS A 62 7.22 -2.89 -5.50
N ASP A 63 7.31 -1.84 -4.68
CA ASP A 63 8.50 -1.02 -4.52
C ASP A 63 9.05 -1.33 -3.13
N THR A 64 10.02 -2.26 -3.07
CA THR A 64 10.46 -2.85 -1.79
C THR A 64 11.29 -1.90 -0.93
N GLN A 65 11.86 -0.86 -1.54
CA GLN A 65 12.60 0.20 -0.84
C GLN A 65 11.78 1.49 -0.70
N GLY A 66 10.65 1.60 -1.40
CA GLY A 66 9.81 2.80 -1.44
C GLY A 66 10.51 3.98 -2.11
N GLU A 67 11.38 3.73 -3.09
CA GLU A 67 12.19 4.78 -3.75
C GLU A 67 11.36 5.60 -4.73
N HIS A 68 10.46 4.96 -5.46
CA HIS A 68 9.56 5.62 -6.39
C HIS A 68 8.31 6.12 -5.65
N LEU A 69 7.67 5.19 -4.93
CA LEU A 69 6.45 5.43 -4.16
C LEU A 69 6.44 4.58 -2.88
N GLN A 70 6.10 5.22 -1.77
CA GLN A 70 5.83 4.56 -0.48
C GLN A 70 4.42 4.88 0.00
N GLU A 71 3.90 4.18 1.01
CA GLU A 71 2.65 4.59 1.68
C GLU A 71 1.49 4.82 0.71
N ILE A 72 1.32 3.88 -0.23
CA ILE A 72 0.25 3.93 -1.22
C ILE A 72 -1.08 3.71 -0.50
N THR A 73 -1.98 4.68 -0.60
CA THR A 73 -3.29 4.68 0.06
C THR A 73 -4.44 4.53 -0.93
N SER A 74 -4.20 4.74 -2.22
CA SER A 74 -5.20 4.51 -3.27
C SER A 74 -4.55 4.06 -4.57
N VAL A 75 -5.29 3.25 -5.34
CA VAL A 75 -4.87 2.74 -6.63
C VAL A 75 -6.08 2.72 -7.55
N ASN A 76 -6.03 3.53 -8.62
CA ASN A 76 -7.19 3.81 -9.47
C ASN A 76 -6.83 3.61 -10.95
N PRO A 77 -7.42 2.59 -11.60
CA PRO A 77 -7.26 2.40 -13.04
C PRO A 77 -8.13 3.39 -13.81
N ARG A 78 -7.53 4.07 -14.78
CA ARG A 78 -8.22 5.04 -15.65
C ARG A 78 -7.46 5.24 -16.95
N ASP A 79 -8.17 5.22 -18.08
CA ASP A 79 -7.66 5.57 -19.42
C ASP A 79 -6.36 4.82 -19.81
N GLY A 80 -6.28 3.53 -19.51
CA GLY A 80 -5.10 2.70 -19.82
C GLY A 80 -3.94 2.79 -18.81
N TYR A 81 -4.10 3.57 -17.74
CA TYR A 81 -3.10 3.74 -16.69
C TYR A 81 -3.63 3.31 -15.32
N LEU A 82 -2.69 3.01 -14.43
CA LEU A 82 -2.91 2.84 -13.02
C LEU A 82 -2.33 4.06 -12.29
N TYR A 83 -3.18 4.78 -11.57
CA TYR A 83 -2.79 5.95 -10.77
C TYR A 83 -2.67 5.58 -9.30
N PHE A 84 -1.62 6.06 -8.64
CA PHE A 84 -1.33 5.76 -7.25
C PHE A 84 -1.38 7.04 -6.42
N GLY A 85 -2.27 7.07 -5.43
CA GLY A 85 -2.27 8.08 -4.37
C GLY A 85 -1.49 7.58 -3.16
N SER A 86 -0.90 8.51 -2.42
CA SER A 86 -0.08 8.17 -1.26
C SER A 86 -0.22 9.21 -0.15
N LEU A 87 0.19 8.82 1.06
CA LEU A 87 0.07 9.70 2.24
C LEU A 87 1.19 10.75 2.31
N HIS A 88 2.44 10.38 1.98
CA HIS A 88 3.62 11.20 2.25
C HIS A 88 4.53 11.47 1.04
N ASN A 89 4.15 11.06 -0.17
CA ASN A 89 4.97 11.37 -1.35
C ASN A 89 4.63 12.77 -1.87
N ASP A 90 5.60 13.37 -2.57
CA ASP A 90 5.51 14.67 -3.22
C ASP A 90 4.93 14.61 -4.65
N ARG A 91 4.38 13.45 -5.03
CA ARG A 91 4.00 13.11 -6.40
C ARG A 91 2.86 12.09 -6.44
N ILE A 92 2.16 12.08 -7.57
CA ILE A 92 1.19 11.04 -7.92
C ILE A 92 1.89 10.02 -8.82
N GLY A 93 1.79 8.74 -8.46
CA GLY A 93 2.32 7.66 -9.27
C GLY A 93 1.44 7.39 -10.48
N ARG A 94 2.06 7.04 -11.62
CA ARG A 94 1.33 6.57 -12.80
C ARG A 94 2.12 5.44 -13.48
N LEU A 95 1.45 4.32 -13.75
CA LEU A 95 2.02 3.17 -14.47
C LEU A 95 1.10 2.77 -15.63
N PRO A 96 1.59 2.63 -16.88
CA PRO A 96 0.79 2.09 -17.97
C PRO A 96 0.35 0.65 -17.64
N LEU A 97 -0.94 0.33 -17.80
CA LEU A 97 -1.46 -1.00 -17.50
C LEU A 97 -0.78 -2.10 -18.35
N GLN A 98 -0.40 -1.78 -19.58
CA GLN A 98 0.32 -2.67 -20.50
C GLN A 98 1.73 -3.07 -19.99
N ASN A 99 2.31 -2.30 -19.06
CA ASN A 99 3.65 -2.58 -18.52
C ASN A 99 3.58 -3.50 -17.30
N ILE A 100 2.40 -3.88 -16.83
CA ILE A 100 2.25 -4.70 -15.62
C ILE A 100 2.26 -6.18 -16.00
N PRO A 101 3.25 -6.96 -15.54
CA PRO A 101 3.31 -8.39 -15.79
C PRO A 101 2.09 -9.11 -15.18
N GLY A 102 1.57 -10.09 -15.91
CA GLY A 102 0.45 -10.94 -15.44
C GLY A 102 -0.94 -10.31 -15.54
N LEU A 103 -1.07 -9.05 -15.96
CA LEU A 103 -2.39 -8.47 -16.28
C LEU A 103 -2.90 -8.82 -17.68
N GLY A 104 -2.04 -9.40 -18.50
CA GLY A 104 -2.33 -9.89 -19.85
C GLY A 104 -2.51 -8.80 -20.90
N GLU A 105 -1.99 -9.08 -22.09
CA GLU A 105 -2.80 -9.93 -22.99
C GLU A 105 -2.79 -11.38 -22.49
#